data_AF-A0A0S9MTE6-F1
#
_entry.id   AF-A0A0S9MTE6-F1
#
_cell.length_a   1.000
_cell.length_b   1.000
_cell.length_c   1.000
_cell.angle_alpha   90.00
_cell.angle_beta   90.00
_cell.angle_gamma   90.00
#
_symmetry.space_group_name_H-M   'P 1'
#
loop_
_entity.id
_entity.type
_entity.pdbx_description
1 polymer ?
#
loop_
_entity_poly.entity_id
_entity_poly.type
_entity_poly.pdbx_seq_one_letter_code
_entity_poly.pdbx_strand_id
1 'polypeptide(L)'
;MNAARLCASLALLVAASAWGQSTTPVSQEQLAAEKARIASERANVAKRFAAEERACHQRFAVNDCLRRNRAWQHEALADLRRQEIVLNDSERHRRAAERMDSLEEKSRARAAEQAERPVAEPRTPNAAPRPGGGKLPQAGDPAPRVPDQAAIHDYQERMERKQERHTQAQAQRAERAAQADEEARRNEARVREAEERKASVLRRNAAEPSKGQPLPSPAP
;
A
#
# COMPACT_ATOMS: atom_id res chain seq x y z
N MET A 1 4.99 57.45 -20.52
CA MET A 1 5.49 57.25 -19.13
C MET A 1 4.72 56.18 -18.34
N ASN A 2 4.05 55.20 -18.99
CA ASN A 2 3.22 54.21 -18.27
C ASN A 2 3.77 52.78 -18.31
N ALA A 3 4.76 52.48 -19.15
CA ALA A 3 5.34 51.13 -19.26
C ALA A 3 6.32 50.80 -18.12
N ALA A 4 7.08 51.80 -17.63
CA ALA A 4 8.07 51.58 -16.57
C ALA A 4 7.46 51.33 -15.19
N ARG A 5 6.20 51.73 -14.96
CA ARG A 5 5.49 51.52 -13.69
C ARG A 5 4.85 50.12 -13.58
N LEU A 6 4.56 49.48 -14.71
CA LEU A 6 3.96 48.14 -14.77
C LEU A 6 4.98 47.02 -14.51
N CYS A 7 6.25 47.21 -14.89
CA CYS A 7 7.30 46.22 -14.64
C CYS A 7 7.79 46.22 -13.19
N ALA A 8 7.73 47.37 -12.49
CA ALA A 8 8.13 47.45 -11.08
C ALA A 8 7.12 46.77 -10.13
N SER A 9 5.83 46.72 -10.50
CA SER A 9 4.78 46.03 -9.73
C SER A 9 4.79 44.51 -9.89
N LEU A 10 5.32 43.98 -11.00
CA LEU A 10 5.41 42.52 -11.22
C LEU A 10 6.62 41.89 -10.53
N ALA A 11 7.68 42.66 -10.22
CA ALA A 11 8.87 42.15 -9.54
C ALA A 11 8.70 41.99 -8.02
N LEU A 12 7.73 42.69 -7.39
CA LEU A 12 7.50 42.61 -5.94
C LEU A 12 6.54 41.48 -5.51
N LEU A 13 5.83 40.85 -6.44
CA LEU A 13 4.86 39.77 -6.15
C LEU A 13 5.45 38.36 -6.22
N VAL A 14 6.72 38.21 -6.64
CA VAL A 14 7.38 36.89 -6.79
C VAL A 14 8.22 36.51 -5.55
N ALA A 15 8.41 37.42 -4.59
CA ALA A 15 9.29 37.16 -3.42
C ALA A 15 8.57 36.62 -2.16
N ALA A 16 7.24 36.42 -2.19
CA ALA A 16 6.47 36.02 -1.00
C ALA A 16 5.97 34.55 -1.00
N SER A 17 6.29 33.74 -2.00
CA SER A 17 5.87 32.34 -2.10
C SER A 17 6.79 31.33 -1.39
N ALA A 18 7.77 31.79 -0.62
CA ALA A 18 8.60 30.93 0.23
C ALA A 18 8.01 30.79 1.65
N TRP A 19 6.74 30.40 1.77
CA TRP A 19 6.26 29.77 2.99
C TRP A 19 6.65 28.30 2.91
N GLY A 20 7.90 28.00 3.28
CA GLY A 20 8.24 26.65 3.71
C GLY A 20 7.36 26.34 4.89
N GLN A 21 6.37 25.47 4.71
CA GLN A 21 5.57 24.96 5.82
C GLN A 21 6.56 24.24 6.73
N SER A 22 6.84 24.85 7.88
CA SER A 22 7.53 24.20 8.98
C SER A 22 6.61 23.06 9.45
N THR A 23 6.71 21.90 8.82
CA THR A 23 6.11 20.67 9.32
C THR A 23 6.89 20.29 10.57
N THR A 24 6.45 20.82 11.70
CA THR A 24 6.89 20.30 13.00
C THR A 24 6.59 18.80 12.99
N PRO A 25 7.57 17.94 13.28
CA PRO A 25 7.35 16.50 13.27
C PRO A 25 6.26 16.18 14.30
N VAL A 26 5.10 15.74 13.80
CA VAL A 26 3.98 15.30 14.63
C VAL A 26 4.43 14.07 15.40
N SER A 27 4.34 14.12 16.73
CA SER A 27 4.74 12.99 17.57
C SER A 27 3.77 11.82 17.39
N GLN A 28 4.22 10.59 17.67
CA GLN A 28 3.33 9.41 17.62
C GLN A 28 2.13 9.56 18.57
N GLU A 29 2.31 10.23 19.69
CA GLU A 29 1.24 10.51 20.66
C GLU A 29 0.20 11.47 20.10
N GLN A 30 0.62 12.55 19.43
CA GLN A 30 -0.28 13.47 18.74
C GLN A 30 -1.05 12.76 17.61
N LEU A 31 -0.39 11.88 16.86
CA LEU A 31 -1.03 11.08 15.81
C LEU A 31 -2.11 10.14 16.40
N ALA A 32 -1.80 9.48 17.51
CA ALA A 32 -2.74 8.61 18.20
C ALA A 32 -3.93 9.39 18.78
N ALA A 33 -3.67 10.57 19.36
CA ALA A 33 -4.71 11.47 19.87
C ALA A 33 -5.65 11.95 18.76
N GLU A 34 -5.13 12.32 17.59
CA GLU A 34 -5.95 12.71 16.43
C GLU A 34 -6.81 11.56 15.91
N LYS A 35 -6.25 10.35 15.81
CA LYS A 35 -7.04 9.16 15.45
C LYS A 35 -8.17 8.89 16.45
N ALA A 36 -7.88 9.02 17.74
CA ALA A 36 -8.88 8.86 18.79
C ALA A 36 -9.98 9.93 18.71
N ARG A 37 -9.61 11.18 18.42
CA ARG A 37 -10.56 12.27 18.17
C ARG A 37 -11.48 11.95 17.00
N ILE A 38 -10.93 11.58 15.84
CA ILE A 38 -11.72 11.24 14.64
C ILE A 38 -12.67 10.06 14.93
N ALA A 39 -12.20 9.03 15.64
CA ALA A 39 -13.04 7.89 16.02
C ALA A 39 -14.19 8.31 16.95
N SER A 40 -13.92 9.17 17.93
CA SER A 40 -14.93 9.76 18.82
C SER A 40 -15.97 10.56 18.04
N GLU A 41 -15.53 11.41 17.09
CA GLU A 41 -16.42 12.20 16.26
C GLU A 41 -17.31 11.34 15.36
N ARG A 42 -16.77 10.27 14.78
CA ARG A 42 -17.58 9.29 14.02
C ARG A 42 -18.64 8.63 14.90
N ALA A 43 -18.31 8.29 16.13
CA ALA A 43 -19.27 7.74 17.09
C ALA A 43 -20.36 8.77 17.45
N ASN A 44 -20.00 10.05 17.60
CA ASN A 44 -20.97 11.12 17.86
C ASN A 44 -21.90 11.36 16.66
N VAL A 45 -21.39 11.32 15.43
CA VAL A 45 -22.20 11.39 14.21
C VAL A 45 -23.19 10.22 14.16
N ALA A 46 -22.74 8.99 14.46
CA ALA A 46 -23.61 7.82 14.48
C ALA A 46 -24.72 7.94 15.55
N LYS A 47 -24.38 8.39 16.76
CA LYS A 47 -25.36 8.62 17.84
C LYS A 47 -26.41 9.65 17.44
N ARG A 48 -25.98 10.78 16.87
CA ARG A 48 -26.88 11.84 16.39
C ARG A 48 -27.78 11.33 15.27
N PHE A 49 -27.22 10.64 14.28
CA PHE A 49 -27.99 10.06 13.19
C PHE A 49 -29.10 9.14 13.71
N ALA A 50 -28.79 8.24 14.65
CA ALA A 50 -29.76 7.31 15.22
C ALA A 50 -30.83 8.00 16.10
N ALA A 51 -30.50 9.13 16.74
CA ALA A 51 -31.48 9.95 17.45
C ALA A 51 -32.43 10.65 16.47
N GLU A 52 -31.89 11.28 15.43
CA GLU A 52 -32.66 11.97 14.40
C GLU A 52 -33.50 11.01 13.55
N GLU A 53 -33.00 9.79 13.29
CA GLU A 53 -33.76 8.76 12.58
C GLU A 53 -35.02 8.38 13.35
N ARG A 54 -34.91 8.15 14.67
CA ARG A 54 -36.07 7.91 15.55
C ARG A 54 -37.03 9.10 15.56
N ALA A 55 -36.52 10.33 15.56
CA ALA A 55 -37.35 11.52 15.47
C ALA A 55 -38.07 11.63 14.12
N CYS A 56 -37.40 11.28 13.01
CA CYS A 56 -37.99 11.30 11.67
C CYS A 56 -39.21 10.37 11.56
N HIS A 57 -39.17 9.20 12.20
CA HIS A 57 -40.30 8.27 12.21
C HIS A 57 -41.57 8.81 12.90
N GLN A 58 -41.46 9.86 13.71
CA GLN A 58 -42.60 10.51 14.36
C GLN A 58 -43.21 11.64 13.52
N ARG A 59 -42.59 11.98 12.37
CA ARG A 59 -43.04 13.09 11.50
C ARG A 59 -43.94 12.56 10.39
N PHE A 60 -44.82 13.41 9.87
CA PHE A 60 -45.66 13.04 8.73
C PHE A 60 -44.83 12.79 7.45
N ALA A 61 -43.84 13.64 7.19
CA ALA A 61 -42.95 13.53 6.03
C ALA A 61 -41.69 12.69 6.33
N VAL A 62 -41.86 11.44 6.79
CA VAL A 62 -40.75 10.56 7.22
C VAL A 62 -39.67 10.42 6.15
N ASN A 63 -40.05 10.10 4.90
CA ASN A 63 -39.09 9.87 3.82
C ASN A 63 -38.21 11.09 3.49
N ASP A 64 -38.80 12.28 3.53
CA ASP A 64 -38.08 13.54 3.31
C ASP A 64 -37.11 13.84 4.47
N CYS A 65 -37.56 13.59 5.71
CA CYS A 65 -36.73 13.69 6.89
C CYS A 65 -35.54 12.71 6.85
N LEU A 66 -35.79 11.43 6.56
CA LEU A 66 -34.75 10.41 6.47
C LEU A 66 -33.72 10.73 5.37
N ARG A 67 -34.17 11.24 4.22
CA ARG A 67 -33.28 11.64 3.14
C ARG A 67 -32.33 12.77 3.59
N ARG A 68 -32.86 13.79 4.27
CA ARG A 68 -32.03 14.87 4.84
C ARG A 68 -31.08 14.37 5.91
N ASN A 69 -31.52 13.48 6.80
CA ASN A 69 -30.67 12.93 7.86
C ASN A 69 -29.50 12.11 7.26
N ARG A 70 -29.76 11.32 6.21
CA ARG A 70 -28.70 10.58 5.48
C ARG A 70 -27.74 11.53 4.75
N ALA A 71 -28.26 12.55 4.08
CA ALA A 71 -27.42 13.55 3.41
C ALA A 71 -26.47 14.23 4.40
N TRP A 72 -26.99 14.68 5.55
CA TRP A 72 -26.19 15.23 6.63
C TRP A 72 -25.13 14.25 7.15
N GLN A 73 -25.50 12.98 7.37
CA GLN A 73 -24.55 11.95 7.83
C GLN A 73 -23.42 11.74 6.82
N HIS A 74 -23.74 11.70 5.53
CA HIS A 74 -22.74 11.54 4.48
C HIS A 74 -21.77 12.72 4.44
N GLU A 75 -22.26 13.95 4.54
CA GLU A 75 -21.42 15.15 4.57
C GLU A 75 -20.50 15.16 5.81
N ALA A 76 -21.06 14.87 6.99
CA ALA A 76 -20.30 14.81 8.23
C ALA A 76 -19.21 13.74 8.19
N LEU A 77 -19.53 12.53 7.72
CA LEU A 77 -18.54 11.45 7.59
C LEU A 77 -17.53 11.70 6.47
N ALA A 78 -17.91 12.38 5.38
CA ALA A 78 -17.00 12.71 4.29
C ALA A 78 -15.88 13.64 4.76
N ASP A 79 -16.19 14.60 5.63
CA ASP A 79 -15.17 15.48 6.20
C ASP A 79 -14.17 14.73 7.09
N LEU A 80 -14.68 13.91 8.01
CA LEU A 80 -13.84 13.06 8.86
C LEU A 80 -12.96 12.11 8.05
N ARG A 81 -13.50 11.55 6.95
CA ARG A 81 -12.75 10.69 6.04
C ARG A 81 -11.61 11.44 5.35
N ARG A 82 -11.80 12.70 4.95
CA ARG A 82 -10.71 13.51 4.36
C ARG A 82 -9.58 13.71 5.38
N GLN A 83 -9.91 14.05 6.61
CA GLN A 83 -8.94 14.20 7.70
C GLN A 83 -8.17 12.90 7.94
N GLU A 84 -8.89 11.77 7.99
CA GLU A 84 -8.31 10.43 8.19
C GLU A 84 -7.38 10.01 7.02
N ILE A 85 -7.72 10.34 5.78
CA ILE A 85 -6.86 10.06 4.61
C ILE A 85 -5.53 10.81 4.73
N VAL A 86 -5.58 12.13 4.98
CA VAL A 86 -4.36 12.95 5.13
C VAL A 86 -3.48 12.40 6.25
N LEU A 87 -4.09 12.03 7.37
CA LEU A 87 -3.37 11.48 8.52
C LEU A 87 -2.73 10.11 8.18
N ASN A 88 -3.46 9.22 7.51
CA ASN A 88 -2.94 7.92 7.10
C ASN A 88 -1.83 8.03 6.03
N ASP A 89 -1.93 8.98 5.11
CA ASP A 89 -0.89 9.23 4.11
C ASP A 89 0.40 9.73 4.77
N SER A 90 0.29 10.66 5.74
CA SER A 90 1.44 11.11 6.53
C SER A 90 2.13 9.94 7.25
N GLU A 91 1.36 8.99 7.78
CA GLU A 91 1.88 7.81 8.44
C GLU A 91 2.55 6.84 7.45
N ARG A 92 1.96 6.65 6.26
CA ARG A 92 2.58 5.84 5.19
C ARG A 92 3.93 6.40 4.79
N HIS A 93 4.03 7.71 4.59
CA HIS A 93 5.28 8.36 4.25
C HIS A 93 6.33 8.19 5.35
N ARG A 94 5.96 8.38 6.62
CA ARG A 94 6.88 8.18 7.75
C ARG A 94 7.39 6.75 7.83
N ARG A 95 6.50 5.75 7.74
CA ARG A 95 6.88 4.33 7.77
C ARG A 95 7.76 3.95 6.58
N ALA A 96 7.52 4.54 5.41
CA ALA A 96 8.36 4.33 4.23
C ALA A 96 9.78 4.87 4.47
N ALA A 97 9.90 6.08 5.03
CA ALA A 97 11.20 6.66 5.39
C ALA A 97 11.95 5.79 6.41
N GLU A 98 11.30 5.41 7.52
CA GLU A 98 11.89 4.51 8.54
C GLU A 98 12.38 3.18 7.95
N ARG A 99 11.65 2.64 6.97
CA ARG A 99 12.02 1.40 6.28
C ARG A 99 13.25 1.61 5.39
N MET A 100 13.36 2.75 4.71
CA MET A 100 14.53 3.08 3.90
C MET A 100 15.77 3.24 4.78
N ASP A 101 15.65 3.96 5.89
CA ASP A 101 16.75 4.14 6.85
C ASP A 101 17.22 2.79 7.40
N SER A 102 16.29 1.89 7.78
CA SER A 102 16.64 0.55 8.24
C SER A 102 17.31 -0.32 7.18
N LEU A 103 16.92 -0.16 5.90
CA LEU A 103 17.58 -0.88 4.80
C LEU A 103 18.99 -0.35 4.53
N GLU A 104 19.19 0.96 4.64
CA GLU A 104 20.50 1.59 4.50
C GLU A 104 21.43 1.22 5.65
N GLU A 105 20.94 1.22 6.88
CA GLU A 105 21.72 0.75 8.04
C GLU A 105 22.16 -0.71 7.85
N LYS A 106 21.24 -1.58 7.41
CA LYS A 106 21.55 -2.98 7.10
C LYS A 106 22.53 -3.12 5.94
N SER A 107 22.46 -2.28 4.92
CA SER A 107 23.38 -2.33 3.78
C SER A 107 24.79 -1.88 4.20
N ARG A 108 24.89 -0.82 5.00
CA ARG A 108 26.16 -0.36 5.61
C ARG A 108 26.76 -1.43 6.51
N ALA A 109 25.95 -2.06 7.36
CA ALA A 109 26.41 -3.15 8.22
C ALA A 109 26.94 -4.35 7.41
N ARG A 110 26.23 -4.75 6.34
CA ARG A 110 26.69 -5.80 5.42
C ARG A 110 27.95 -5.42 4.66
N ALA A 111 28.09 -4.16 4.25
CA ALA A 111 29.29 -3.67 3.57
C ALA A 111 30.50 -3.69 4.51
N ALA A 112 30.33 -3.29 5.77
CA ALA A 112 31.36 -3.40 6.80
C ALA A 112 31.77 -4.87 7.04
N GLU A 113 30.79 -5.77 7.21
CA GLU A 113 31.05 -7.21 7.34
C GLU A 113 31.80 -7.80 6.13
N GLN A 114 31.47 -7.34 4.92
CA GLN A 114 32.17 -7.76 3.69
C GLN A 114 33.59 -7.19 3.58
N ALA A 115 33.83 -5.98 4.08
CA ALA A 115 35.16 -5.37 4.12
C ALA A 115 36.08 -6.04 5.15
N GLU A 116 35.51 -6.48 6.28
CA GLU A 116 36.22 -7.23 7.32
C GLU A 116 36.39 -8.72 6.99
N ARG A 117 35.59 -9.26 6.05
CA ARG A 117 35.80 -10.62 5.56
C ARG A 117 37.16 -10.71 4.86
N PRO A 118 38.05 -11.60 5.28
CA PRO A 118 39.31 -11.81 4.57
C PRO A 118 39.00 -12.20 3.13
N VAL A 119 39.59 -11.47 2.18
CA VAL A 119 39.49 -11.76 0.75
C VAL A 119 40.06 -13.16 0.55
N ALA A 120 39.19 -14.15 0.31
CA ALA A 120 39.64 -15.43 -0.16
C ALA A 120 40.31 -15.20 -1.52
N GLU A 121 41.58 -15.58 -1.64
CA GLU A 121 42.36 -15.45 -2.88
C GLU A 121 41.52 -15.90 -4.09
N PRO A 122 41.66 -15.23 -5.26
CA PRO A 122 40.94 -15.62 -6.45
C PRO A 122 41.28 -17.08 -6.75
N ARG A 123 40.28 -17.96 -6.61
CA ARG A 123 40.41 -19.36 -7.01
C ARG A 123 40.65 -19.37 -8.51
N THR A 124 41.88 -19.67 -8.91
CA THR A 124 42.24 -19.88 -10.31
C THR A 124 41.29 -20.92 -10.93
N PRO A 125 40.77 -20.72 -12.16
CA PRO A 125 39.82 -21.64 -12.79
C PRO A 125 40.33 -23.08 -12.95
N ASN A 126 41.65 -23.27 -12.87
CA ASN A 126 42.35 -24.56 -12.92
C ASN A 126 43.06 -24.92 -11.60
N ALA A 127 42.59 -24.42 -10.45
CA ALA A 127 42.99 -25.03 -9.20
C ALA A 127 42.42 -26.45 -9.17
N ALA A 128 43.29 -27.45 -9.20
CA ALA A 128 42.91 -28.83 -8.88
C ALA A 128 42.02 -28.82 -7.62
N PRO A 129 40.98 -29.67 -7.52
CA PRO A 129 40.15 -29.72 -6.32
C PRO A 129 41.10 -29.85 -5.14
N ARG A 130 41.20 -28.81 -4.30
CA ARG A 130 41.99 -28.91 -3.08
C ARG A 130 41.35 -30.08 -2.33
N PRO A 131 42.07 -31.21 -2.11
CA PRO A 131 41.56 -32.23 -1.21
C PRO A 131 41.29 -31.47 0.09
N GLY A 132 40.06 -31.61 0.60
CA GLY A 132 39.43 -30.63 1.48
C GLY A 132 40.38 -30.02 2.50
N GLY A 133 40.21 -28.72 2.76
CA GLY A 133 40.82 -28.04 3.90
C GLY A 133 40.31 -28.54 5.26
N GLY A 134 40.16 -29.86 5.41
CA GLY A 134 40.35 -30.48 6.71
C GLY A 134 41.81 -30.31 7.05
N LYS A 135 42.08 -29.90 8.28
CA LYS A 135 43.42 -30.05 8.87
C LYS A 135 43.87 -31.49 8.57
N LEU A 136 45.08 -31.66 8.04
CA LEU A 136 45.67 -33.00 8.00
C LEU A 136 45.60 -33.52 9.44
N PRO A 137 45.00 -34.70 9.68
CA PRO A 137 44.89 -35.24 11.02
C PRO A 137 46.29 -35.28 11.61
N GLN A 138 46.47 -34.59 12.73
CA GLN A 138 47.71 -34.63 13.47
C GLN A 138 47.86 -36.08 13.97
N ALA A 139 49.08 -36.63 14.05
CA ALA A 139 49.28 -38.01 14.48
C ALA A 139 48.61 -38.23 15.86
N GLY A 140 47.43 -38.86 15.86
CA GLY A 140 46.54 -38.97 17.02
C GLY A 140 45.06 -38.71 16.74
N ASP A 141 44.70 -38.06 15.62
CA ASP A 141 43.29 -37.85 15.24
C ASP A 141 42.65 -39.16 14.72
N PRO A 142 41.42 -39.51 15.16
CA PRO A 142 40.74 -40.70 14.68
C PRO A 142 40.47 -40.60 13.17
N ALA A 143 40.71 -41.71 12.45
CA ALA A 143 40.53 -41.79 11.00
C ALA A 143 39.14 -41.28 10.57
N PRO A 144 39.00 -40.69 9.36
CA PRO A 144 37.71 -40.27 8.84
C PRO A 144 36.72 -41.43 8.92
N ARG A 145 35.68 -41.28 9.74
CA ARG A 145 34.65 -42.30 9.89
C ARG A 145 33.96 -42.46 8.55
N VAL A 146 34.09 -43.65 7.95
CA VAL A 146 33.23 -44.05 6.83
C VAL A 146 31.79 -43.88 7.31
N PRO A 147 30.92 -43.15 6.57
CA PRO A 147 29.54 -42.97 6.97
C PRO A 147 28.92 -44.34 7.21
N ASP A 148 28.33 -44.52 8.38
CA ASP A 148 27.57 -45.74 8.65
C ASP A 148 26.32 -45.78 7.74
N GLN A 149 25.70 -46.96 7.64
CA GLN A 149 24.52 -47.14 6.80
C GLN A 149 23.36 -46.21 7.21
N ALA A 150 23.27 -45.86 8.50
CA ALA A 150 22.27 -44.92 9.00
C ALA A 150 22.48 -43.50 8.46
N ALA A 151 23.73 -42.99 8.45
CA ALA A 151 24.06 -41.69 7.92
C ALA A 151 23.82 -41.58 6.39
N ILE A 152 24.02 -42.67 5.66
CA ILE A 152 23.70 -42.77 4.23
C ILE A 152 22.19 -42.69 3.99
N HIS A 153 21.41 -43.44 4.77
CA HIS A 153 19.95 -43.42 4.70
C HIS A 153 19.38 -42.03 5.04
N ASP A 154 19.84 -41.41 6.13
CA ASP A 154 19.44 -40.06 6.51
C ASP A 154 19.75 -39.01 5.43
N TYR A 155 20.87 -39.18 4.72
CA TYR A 155 21.22 -38.32 3.60
C TYR A 155 20.27 -38.52 2.41
N GLN A 156 19.96 -39.77 2.06
CA GLN A 156 19.01 -40.08 0.98
C GLN A 156 17.62 -39.50 1.29
N GLU A 157 17.08 -39.73 2.49
CA GLU A 157 15.79 -39.16 2.87
C GLU A 157 15.79 -37.62 2.85
N ARG A 158 16.89 -36.97 3.26
CA ARG A 158 17.00 -35.50 3.17
C ARG A 158 16.97 -35.03 1.73
N MET A 159 17.60 -35.76 0.82
CA MET A 159 17.60 -35.44 -0.61
C MET A 159 16.22 -35.63 -1.23
N GLU A 160 15.52 -36.70 -0.89
CA GLU A 160 14.14 -36.96 -1.30
C GLU A 160 13.19 -35.86 -0.78
N ARG A 161 13.23 -35.57 0.52
CA ARG A 161 12.44 -34.46 1.11
C ARG A 161 12.73 -33.11 0.44
N LYS A 162 13.97 -32.87 0.02
CA LYS A 162 14.33 -31.63 -0.70
C LYS A 162 13.73 -31.62 -2.11
N GLN A 163 13.77 -32.76 -2.81
CA GLN A 163 13.18 -32.92 -4.13
C GLN A 163 11.65 -32.75 -4.07
N GLU A 164 10.98 -33.39 -3.12
CA GLU A 164 9.54 -33.26 -2.86
C GLU A 164 9.13 -31.82 -2.57
N ARG A 165 9.90 -31.10 -1.73
CA ARG A 165 9.63 -29.67 -1.49
C ARG A 165 9.77 -28.83 -2.76
N HIS A 166 10.74 -29.16 -3.61
CA HIS A 166 10.92 -28.45 -4.87
C HIS A 166 9.77 -28.70 -5.85
N THR A 167 9.35 -29.96 -6.01
CA THR A 167 8.22 -30.32 -6.87
C THR A 167 6.91 -29.73 -6.35
N GLN A 168 6.69 -29.79 -5.04
CA GLN A 168 5.52 -29.16 -4.39
C GLN A 168 5.53 -27.64 -4.58
N ALA A 169 6.67 -26.97 -4.40
CA ALA A 169 6.79 -25.54 -4.63
C ALA A 169 6.56 -25.16 -6.10
N GLN A 170 7.00 -25.99 -7.04
CA GLN A 170 6.76 -25.79 -8.47
C GLN A 170 5.28 -25.95 -8.81
N ALA A 171 4.61 -26.98 -8.29
CA ALA A 171 3.18 -27.18 -8.46
C ALA A 171 2.36 -26.01 -7.88
N GLN A 172 2.67 -25.57 -6.65
CA GLN A 172 2.01 -24.41 -6.04
C GLN A 172 2.22 -23.12 -6.84
N ARG A 173 3.39 -22.92 -7.45
CA ARG A 173 3.64 -21.77 -8.33
C ARG A 173 2.81 -21.84 -9.61
N ALA A 174 2.71 -23.02 -10.21
CA ALA A 174 1.88 -23.23 -11.41
C ALA A 174 0.39 -23.00 -11.11
N GLU A 175 -0.11 -23.49 -9.98
CA GLU A 175 -1.49 -23.25 -9.53
C GLU A 175 -1.77 -21.76 -9.32
N ARG A 176 -0.87 -21.04 -8.61
CA ARG A 176 -1.01 -19.59 -8.40
C ARG A 176 -0.99 -18.81 -9.71
N ALA A 177 -0.15 -19.21 -10.67
CA ALA A 177 -0.12 -18.60 -12.00
C ALA A 177 -1.46 -18.82 -12.75
N ALA A 178 -1.98 -20.05 -12.74
CA ALA A 178 -3.26 -20.37 -13.37
C ALA A 178 -4.43 -19.59 -12.73
N GLN A 179 -4.43 -19.45 -11.40
CA GLN A 179 -5.42 -18.64 -10.68
C GLN A 179 -5.32 -17.15 -11.05
N ALA A 180 -4.11 -16.61 -11.14
CA ALA A 180 -3.89 -15.23 -11.56
C ALA A 180 -4.40 -14.98 -12.99
N ASP A 181 -4.19 -15.93 -13.90
CA ASP A 181 -4.68 -15.85 -15.29
C ASP A 181 -6.21 -15.93 -15.38
N GLU A 182 -6.86 -16.73 -14.52
CA GLU A 182 -8.32 -16.77 -14.41
C GLU A 182 -8.87 -15.44 -13.86
N GLU A 183 -8.26 -14.91 -12.80
CA GLU A 183 -8.66 -13.64 -12.19
C GLU A 183 -8.50 -12.47 -13.16
N ALA A 184 -7.39 -12.42 -13.90
CA ALA A 184 -7.16 -11.44 -14.96
C ALA A 184 -8.27 -11.47 -16.02
N ARG A 185 -8.63 -12.66 -16.52
CA ARG A 185 -9.74 -12.84 -17.48
C ARG A 185 -11.08 -12.38 -16.92
N ARG A 186 -11.36 -12.69 -15.64
CA ARG A 186 -12.58 -12.20 -14.95
C ARG A 186 -12.60 -10.69 -14.82
N ASN A 187 -11.46 -10.06 -14.54
CA ASN A 187 -11.33 -8.61 -14.44
C ASN A 187 -11.59 -7.96 -15.80
N GLU A 188 -10.92 -8.45 -16.85
CA GLU A 188 -11.10 -7.97 -18.22
C GLU A 188 -12.57 -8.07 -18.68
N ALA A 189 -13.25 -9.19 -18.37
CA ALA A 189 -14.67 -9.35 -18.68
C ALA A 189 -15.54 -8.30 -17.96
N ARG A 190 -15.27 -8.03 -16.67
CA ARG A 190 -16.00 -7.00 -15.89
C ARG A 190 -15.78 -5.59 -16.45
N VAL A 191 -14.57 -5.28 -16.90
CA VAL A 191 -14.24 -4.00 -17.52
C VAL A 191 -15.01 -3.84 -18.82
N ARG A 192 -14.98 -4.86 -19.71
CA ARG A 192 -15.75 -4.84 -20.97
C ARG A 192 -17.25 -4.67 -20.73
N GLU A 193 -17.83 -5.40 -19.79
CA GLU A 193 -19.25 -5.27 -19.44
C GLU A 193 -19.59 -3.87 -18.90
N ALA A 194 -18.69 -3.26 -18.12
CA ALA A 194 -18.85 -1.88 -17.63
C ALA A 194 -18.80 -0.86 -18.77
N GLU A 195 -17.90 -1.03 -19.74
CA GLU A 195 -17.79 -0.20 -20.93
C GLU A 195 -19.02 -0.32 -21.83
N GLU A 196 -19.50 -1.54 -22.07
CA GLU A 196 -20.72 -1.80 -22.83
C GLU A 196 -21.95 -1.18 -22.17
N ARG A 197 -22.09 -1.33 -20.85
CA ARG A 197 -23.18 -0.67 -20.09
C ARG A 197 -23.10 0.85 -20.21
N LYS A 198 -21.90 1.43 -20.06
CA LYS A 198 -21.69 2.87 -20.23
C LYS A 198 -22.09 3.32 -21.64
N ALA A 199 -21.65 2.61 -22.67
CA ALA A 199 -21.99 2.90 -24.06
C ALA A 199 -23.50 2.78 -24.34
N SER A 200 -24.16 1.79 -23.74
CA SER A 200 -25.61 1.59 -23.83
C SER A 200 -26.40 2.73 -23.16
N VAL A 201 -25.99 3.15 -21.96
CA VAL A 201 -26.59 4.29 -21.26
C VAL A 201 -26.42 5.59 -22.07
N LEU A 202 -25.23 5.84 -22.61
CA LEU A 202 -24.97 7.01 -23.46
C LEU A 202 -25.84 7.00 -24.72
N ARG A 203 -25.97 5.84 -25.40
CA ARG A 203 -26.86 5.69 -26.55
C ARG A 203 -28.33 5.95 -26.19
N ARG A 204 -28.80 5.42 -25.06
CA ARG A 204 -30.17 5.64 -24.58
C ARG A 204 -30.43 7.12 -24.27
N ASN A 205 -29.50 7.78 -23.58
CA ASN A 205 -29.60 9.20 -23.26
C ASN A 205 -29.58 10.09 -24.51
N ALA A 206 -28.85 9.69 -25.57
CA ALA A 206 -28.82 10.40 -26.84
C ALA A 206 -30.09 10.19 -27.68
N ALA A 207 -30.69 9.00 -27.63
CA ALA A 207 -31.93 8.67 -28.34
C ALA A 207 -33.17 9.28 -27.67
N GLU A 208 -33.18 9.37 -26.33
CA GLU A 208 -34.21 10.04 -25.55
C GLU A 208 -33.61 11.20 -24.76
N PRO A 209 -33.32 12.35 -25.41
CA PRO A 209 -32.93 13.54 -24.68
C PRO A 209 -34.04 13.92 -23.70
N SER A 210 -33.67 14.28 -22.46
CA SER A 210 -34.61 14.50 -21.37
C SER A 210 -35.74 15.46 -21.77
N LYS A 211 -36.99 14.98 -21.71
CA LYS A 211 -38.21 15.78 -22.01
C LYS A 211 -38.57 16.78 -20.89
N GLY A 212 -37.60 17.20 -20.10
CA GLY A 212 -37.82 18.17 -19.02
C GLY A 212 -38.09 19.54 -19.59
N GLN A 213 -39.26 20.12 -19.30
CA GLN A 213 -39.50 21.54 -19.57
C GLN A 213 -38.46 22.39 -18.81
N PRO A 214 -37.87 23.41 -19.46
CA PRO A 214 -36.95 24.31 -18.78
C PRO A 214 -37.66 24.96 -17.59
N LEU A 215 -36.96 25.03 -16.45
CA LEU A 215 -37.47 25.67 -15.25
C LEU A 215 -37.89 27.12 -15.57
N PRO A 216 -39.03 27.59 -15.04
CA PRO A 216 -39.49 28.95 -15.28
C PRO A 216 -38.46 29.95 -14.76
N SER A 217 -38.15 30.97 -15.56
CA SER A 217 -37.24 32.05 -15.17
C SER A 217 -37.82 32.81 -13.96
N PRO A 218 -37.01 33.15 -12.95
CA PRO A 218 -37.46 33.87 -11.77
C PRO A 218 -38.07 35.21 -12.18
N ALA A 219 -39.23 35.54 -11.59
CA ALA A 219 -39.93 36.80 -11.79
C ALA A 219 -39.10 37.99 -11.24
N PRO A 220 -39.22 39.19 -11.84
CA PRO A 220 -38.47 40.39 -11.45
C PRO A 220 -38.78 40.87 -10.03
#